data_AF-A0A957BAF9-F1
#
_entry.id   AF-A0A957BAF9-F1
#
_cell.length_a   1.000
_cell.length_b   1.000
_cell.length_c   1.000
_cell.angle_alpha   90.00
_cell.angle_beta   90.00
_cell.angle_gamma   90.00
#
_symmetry.space_group_name_H-M   'P 1'
#
loop_
_entity.id
_entity.type
_entity.pdbx_description
1 polymer ?
#
loop_
_entity_poly.entity_id
_entity_poly.type
_entity_poly.pdbx_seq_one_letter_code
_entity_poly.pdbx_strand_id
1 'polypeptide(L)'
;MAYLNKQERDNLLDSIKNLKFNRIKGKLRHMDAKNRLIYYRNVQESGRWLTAYELPTLGVKVTLVENMELGRKNKAEYDLEEIIIEPTKENRL
;
A
#
# COMPACT_ATOMS: atom_id res chain seq x y z
N MET A 1 -9.38 20.53 -0.35
CA MET A 1 -8.72 19.36 -0.95
C MET A 1 -9.80 18.39 -1.35
N ALA A 2 -9.76 17.87 -2.58
CA ALA A 2 -10.71 16.87 -3.05
C ALA A 2 -10.12 15.49 -2.75
N TYR A 3 -10.89 14.64 -2.06
CA TYR A 3 -10.50 13.25 -1.86
C TYR A 3 -10.66 12.46 -3.15
N LEU A 4 -9.88 11.38 -3.29
CA LEU A 4 -10.00 10.50 -4.44
C LEU A 4 -11.38 9.84 -4.44
N ASN A 5 -12.09 9.98 -5.54
CA ASN A 5 -13.32 9.23 -5.80
C ASN A 5 -13.00 7.79 -6.21
N LYS A 6 -14.02 6.95 -6.40
CA LYS A 6 -13.84 5.53 -6.77
C LYS A 6 -12.99 5.33 -8.03
N GLN A 7 -13.28 6.06 -9.11
CA GLN A 7 -12.54 5.93 -10.37
C GLN A 7 -11.06 6.30 -10.21
N GLU A 8 -10.77 7.33 -9.42
CA GLU A 8 -9.39 7.75 -9.16
C GLU A 8 -8.63 6.74 -8.28
N ARG A 9 -9.32 6.06 -7.35
CA ARG A 9 -8.76 4.94 -6.58
C ARG A 9 -8.43 3.75 -7.49
N ASP A 10 -9.30 3.43 -8.44
CA ASP A 10 -9.07 2.37 -9.42
C ASP A 10 -7.88 2.72 -10.34
N ASN A 11 -7.80 3.97 -10.79
CA ASN A 11 -6.66 4.46 -11.58
C ASN A 11 -5.34 4.39 -10.77
N LEU A 12 -5.39 4.71 -9.47
CA LEU A 12 -4.23 4.59 -8.60
C LEU A 12 -3.76 3.14 -8.53
N LEU A 13 -4.67 2.19 -8.29
CA LEU A 13 -4.39 0.74 -8.26
C LEU A 13 -3.72 0.29 -9.57
N ASP A 14 -4.31 0.63 -10.72
CA ASP A 14 -3.77 0.29 -12.03
C ASP A 14 -2.35 0.82 -12.25
N SER A 15 -2.07 2.00 -11.73
CA SER A 15 -0.77 2.65 -11.86
C SER A 15 0.32 2.08 -10.95
N ILE A 16 -0.03 1.22 -9.98
CA ILE A 16 0.91 0.63 -9.02
C ILE A 16 0.93 -0.89 -9.00
N LYS A 17 -0.10 -1.58 -9.51
CA LYS A 17 -0.23 -3.05 -9.47
C LYS A 17 0.94 -3.81 -10.12
N ASN A 18 1.58 -3.22 -11.13
CA ASN A 18 2.71 -3.83 -11.84
C ASN A 18 4.09 -3.40 -11.30
N LEU A 19 4.13 -2.61 -10.23
CA LEU A 19 5.38 -2.08 -9.68
C LEU A 19 5.88 -2.95 -8.53
N LYS A 20 7.20 -3.01 -8.36
CA LYS A 20 7.81 -3.63 -7.17
C LYS A 20 7.54 -2.79 -5.93
N PHE A 21 7.48 -3.43 -4.75
CA PHE A 21 7.24 -2.80 -3.46
C PHE A 21 7.99 -1.47 -3.25
N ASN A 22 9.30 -1.44 -3.51
CA ASN A 22 10.12 -0.23 -3.32
C ASN A 22 9.71 0.92 -4.24
N ARG A 23 9.26 0.64 -5.47
CA ARG A 23 8.76 1.65 -6.41
C ARG A 23 7.40 2.19 -5.95
N ILE A 24 6.52 1.30 -5.49
CA ILE A 24 5.22 1.69 -4.93
C ILE A 24 5.43 2.57 -3.71
N LYS A 25 6.26 2.14 -2.75
CA LYS A 25 6.64 2.91 -1.57
C LYS A 25 7.14 4.31 -1.92
N GLY A 26 8.04 4.41 -2.91
CA GLY A 26 8.52 5.69 -3.41
C GLY A 26 7.38 6.54 -3.94
N LYS A 27 6.54 5.98 -4.83
CA LYS A 27 5.42 6.68 -5.44
C LYS A 27 4.41 7.20 -4.42
N LEU A 28 3.97 6.36 -3.46
CA LEU A 28 3.03 6.75 -2.40
C LEU A 28 3.57 7.89 -1.54
N ARG A 29 4.87 7.84 -1.19
CA ARG A 29 5.53 8.90 -0.41
C ARG A 29 5.61 10.25 -1.14
N HIS A 30 5.71 10.25 -2.47
CA HIS A 30 5.75 11.48 -3.25
C HIS A 30 4.36 11.99 -3.63
N MET A 31 3.35 11.11 -3.61
CA MET A 31 1.99 11.44 -3.99
C MET A 31 1.28 12.32 -2.95
N ASP A 32 1.62 12.16 -1.68
CA ASP A 32 1.09 12.97 -0.58
C ASP A 32 2.22 13.46 0.32
N ALA A 33 2.39 14.78 0.44
CA ALA A 33 3.38 15.39 1.32
C ALA A 33 3.12 15.09 2.82
N LYS A 34 1.87 14.78 3.17
CA LYS A 34 1.43 14.40 4.52
C LYS A 34 1.25 12.88 4.67
N ASN A 35 1.81 12.08 3.76
CA ASN A 35 1.74 10.62 3.86
C ASN A 35 2.20 10.11 5.23
N ARG A 36 1.57 9.03 5.69
CA ARG A 36 1.89 8.38 6.96
C ARG A 36 2.05 6.89 6.74
N LEU A 37 3.16 6.33 7.23
CA LEU A 37 3.33 4.89 7.34
C LEU A 37 2.63 4.44 8.62
N ILE A 38 1.57 3.64 8.49
CA ILE A 38 0.77 3.16 9.62
C ILE A 38 1.44 1.96 10.27
N TYR A 39 1.81 0.97 9.46
CA TYR A 39 2.60 -0.18 9.88
C TYR A 39 3.46 -0.68 8.73
N TYR A 40 4.59 -1.29 9.08
CA TYR A 40 5.55 -1.86 8.15
C TYR A 40 5.72 -3.34 8.43
N ARG A 41 5.44 -4.17 7.42
CA ARG A 41 5.62 -5.63 7.48
C ARG A 41 5.06 -6.22 8.78
N ASN A 42 3.84 -5.83 9.10
CA ASN A 42 3.12 -6.34 10.25
C ASN A 42 2.48 -7.69 9.89
N VAL A 43 2.69 -8.69 10.73
CA VAL A 43 2.12 -10.03 10.55
C VAL A 43 0.83 -10.10 11.34
N GLN A 44 -0.31 -9.99 10.65
CA GLN A 44 -1.64 -10.11 11.26
C GLN A 44 -2.25 -11.49 11.02
N GLU A 45 -1.88 -12.14 9.91
CA GLU A 45 -2.28 -13.50 9.54
C GLU A 45 -1.03 -14.28 9.09
N SER A 46 -1.03 -15.59 9.30
CA SER A 46 0.11 -16.42 8.88
C SER A 46 0.31 -16.32 7.37
N GLY A 47 1.54 -16.05 6.94
CA GLY A 47 1.89 -15.90 5.53
C GLY A 47 1.57 -14.54 4.92
N ARG A 48 0.94 -13.60 5.66
CA ARG A 48 0.60 -12.26 5.15
C ARG A 48 1.33 -11.18 5.92
N TRP A 49 2.15 -10.43 5.20
CA TRP A 49 2.95 -9.31 5.71
C TRP A 49 2.38 -8.02 5.16
N LEU A 50 1.71 -7.26 6.03
CA LEU A 50 1.00 -6.07 5.62
C LEU A 50 1.86 -4.82 5.85
N THR A 51 1.92 -3.95 4.86
CA THR A 51 2.48 -2.59 4.98
C THR A 51 1.42 -1.59 4.54
N ALA A 52 1.02 -0.67 5.42
CA ALA A 52 -0.01 0.31 5.10
C ALA A 52 0.50 1.75 5.12
N TYR A 53 0.08 2.51 4.12
CA TYR A 53 0.25 3.94 4.02
C TYR A 53 -1.12 4.62 4.04
N GLU A 54 -1.24 5.68 4.83
CA GLU A 54 -2.36 6.62 4.75
C GLU A 54 -1.89 7.84 3.97
N LEU A 55 -2.73 8.30 3.04
CA LEU A 55 -2.55 9.52 2.24
C LEU A 55 -3.67 10.50 2.63
N PRO A 56 -3.52 11.27 3.72
CA PRO A 56 -4.61 12.04 4.31
C PRO A 56 -5.19 13.11 3.37
N THR A 57 -4.37 13.72 2.51
CA THR A 57 -4.85 14.75 1.58
C THR A 57 -5.67 14.16 0.43
N LEU A 58 -5.45 12.89 0.13
CA LEU A 58 -6.15 12.10 -0.88
C LEU A 58 -7.31 11.29 -0.29
N GLY A 59 -7.38 11.18 1.04
CA GLY A 59 -8.45 10.48 1.74
C GLY A 59 -8.44 8.97 1.47
N VAL A 60 -7.26 8.36 1.34
CA VAL A 60 -7.12 6.92 1.06
C VAL A 60 -6.07 6.25 1.94
N LYS A 61 -6.31 4.98 2.24
CA LYS A 61 -5.38 4.04 2.85
C LYS A 61 -5.00 3.00 1.81
N VAL A 62 -3.70 2.82 1.59
CA VAL A 62 -3.14 1.82 0.68
C VAL A 62 -2.43 0.77 1.52
N THR A 63 -2.90 -0.47 1.44
CA THR A 63 -2.31 -1.63 2.11
C THR A 63 -1.65 -2.53 1.06
N LEU A 64 -0.35 -2.77 1.23
CA LEU A 64 0.45 -3.70 0.45
C LEU A 64 0.54 -5.00 1.22
N VAL A 65 0.15 -6.11 0.62
CA VAL A 65 0.24 -7.44 1.19
C VAL A 65 1.38 -8.18 0.49
N GLU A 66 2.42 -8.45 1.26
CA GLU A 66 3.55 -9.27 0.84
C GLU A 66 3.39 -10.69 1.44
N ASN A 67 3.82 -11.71 0.72
CA ASN A 67 4.11 -13.03 1.29
C ASN A 67 5.62 -13.14 1.49
N MET A 68 6.05 -13.85 2.53
CA MET A 68 7.45 -14.03 2.87
C MET A 68 7.83 -15.49 2.75
N GLU A 69 8.85 -15.75 1.95
CA GLU A 69 9.46 -17.06 1.82
C GLU A 69 10.94 -17.01 2.21
N LEU A 70 11.47 -18.15 2.65
CA LEU A 70 12.90 -18.30 2.91
C LEU A 70 13.61 -18.57 1.58
N GLY A 71 14.29 -17.55 1.07
CA GLY A 71 15.15 -17.63 -0.09
C GLY A 71 16.50 -18.28 0.19
N ARG A 72 17.41 -18.17 -0.79
CA ARG A 72 18.76 -18.78 -0.70
C ARG A 72 19.52 -18.23 0.52
N LYS A 73 20.17 -19.13 1.26
CA LYS A 73 20.93 -18.83 2.49
C LYS A 73 20.05 -18.28 3.64
N ASN A 74 18.79 -18.75 3.75
CA ASN A 74 17.84 -18.35 4.79
C ASN A 74 17.56 -16.84 4.83
N LYS A 75 17.67 -16.17 3.67
CA LYS A 75 17.28 -14.76 3.56
C LYS A 75 15.79 -14.67 3.29
N ALA A 76 15.10 -13.80 4.01
CA ALA A 76 13.69 -13.52 3.73
C ALA A 76 13.56 -12.83 2.37
N GLU A 77 12.79 -13.45 1.47
CA GLU A 77 12.35 -12.89 0.19
C GLU A 77 10.87 -12.54 0.32
N TYR A 78 10.45 -11.45 -0.33
CA TYR A 78 9.10 -10.90 -0.20
C TYR A 78 8.50 -10.67 -1.57
N ASP A 79 7.37 -11.30 -1.81
CA ASP A 79 6.60 -11.15 -3.04
C ASP A 79 5.31 -10.40 -2.76
N LEU A 80 5.05 -9.37 -3.56
CA LEU A 80 3.83 -8.56 -3.45
C LEU A 80 2.68 -9.31 -4.11
N GLU A 81 1.72 -9.76 -3.30
CA GLU A 81 0.58 -10.55 -3.76
C GLU A 81 -0.65 -9.68 -4.03
N GLU A 82 -0.91 -8.72 -3.16
CA GLU A 82 -2.16 -7.96 -3.18
C GLU A 82 -1.93 -6.48 -2.81
N ILE A 83 -2.71 -5.60 -3.43
CA ILE A 83 -2.78 -4.18 -3.11
C ILE A 83 -4.24 -3.83 -2.85
N ILE A 84 -4.52 -3.37 -1.63
CA ILE A 84 -5.84 -2.96 -1.19
C ILE A 84 -5.86 -1.45 -1.05
N ILE A 85 -6.82 -0.77 -1.67
CA ILE A 85 -7.01 0.67 -1.57
C ILE A 85 -8.39 0.96 -1.00
N GLU A 86 -8.43 1.55 0.18
CA GLU A 86 -9.66 1.86 0.92
C GLU A 86 -9.78 3.38 1.12
N PRO A 87 -10.99 3.96 1.09
CA PRO A 87 -11.18 5.33 1.53
C PRO A 87 -10.94 5.45 3.05
N THR A 88 -10.41 6.58 3.51
CA THR A 88 -10.35 6.88 4.95
C THR A 88 -11.74 7.28 5.47
N LYS A 89 -11.93 7.30 6.80
CA LYS A 89 -13.23 7.62 7.42
C LYS A 89 -13.72 9.03 7.06
N GLU A 90 -12.80 9.93 6.78
CA GLU A 90 -13.07 11.30 6.35
C GLU A 90 -13.57 11.36 4.90
N ASN A 91 -13.17 10.39 4.06
CA ASN A 91 -13.58 10.26 2.67
C ASN A 91 -14.85 9.40 2.54
N ARG A 92 -16.02 10.03 2.69
CA ARG A 92 -17.33 9.38 2.58
C ARG A 92 -17.83 9.18 1.14
N LEU A 93 -16.96 9.39 0.12
CA LEU A 93 -17.29 9.38 -1.31
C LEU A 93 -16.93 8.07 -2.04
#